data_AF-A0A812WG04-F1
#
_entry.id   AF-A0A812WG04-F1
#
_cell.length_a   1.000
_cell.length_b   1.000
_cell.length_c   1.000
_cell.angle_alpha   90.00
_cell.angle_beta   90.00
_cell.angle_gamma   90.00
#
_symmetry.space_group_name_H-M   'P 1'
#
loop_
_entity.id
_entity.type
_entity.pdbx_description
1 polymer ?
#
loop_
_entity_poly.entity_id
_entity_poly.type
_entity_poly.pdbx_seq_one_letter_code
_entity_poly.pdbx_strand_id
1 'polypeptide(L)'
;MMFLQDVSVPVTQGPPPQAVLEKRYWWSTLQALLSATALLQFFTFDLVGGMLTAMMLFLAFMMCTDGMAEMHRYALAYAMLSLLCLFFDMVPLLSSVGGRSEVSVEPVDRESRENELRITYTTIIKTMPFFDDKRGWMYNGASITMILSPICMLLGAYLAGQAHIEMHSTAMDASRENMIANIEATRATENPRPRRL
;
A
#
# COMPACT_ATOMS: atom_id res chain seq x y z
N MET A 1 15.34 -22.68 11.52
CA MET A 1 14.51 -21.46 11.65
C MET A 1 13.34 -21.79 12.54
N MET A 2 13.47 -21.39 13.80
CA MET A 2 12.58 -21.66 14.93
C MET A 2 12.18 -20.28 15.46
N PHE A 3 11.45 -19.51 14.65
CA PHE A 3 11.02 -18.15 15.01
C PHE A 3 9.56 -17.99 14.60
N LEU A 4 8.74 -17.62 15.58
CA LEU A 4 7.30 -17.39 15.53
C LEU A 4 6.43 -18.66 15.59
N GLN A 5 6.69 -19.49 16.58
CA GLN A 5 5.67 -20.43 17.07
C GLN A 5 4.56 -19.60 17.74
N ASP A 6 3.56 -19.25 16.94
CA ASP A 6 2.18 -18.92 17.29
C ASP A 6 1.95 -18.43 18.72
N VAL A 7 2.35 -17.19 19.01
CA VAL A 7 1.52 -16.36 19.90
C VAL A 7 0.31 -15.94 19.06
N SER A 8 -0.48 -16.92 18.64
CA SER A 8 -1.83 -16.69 18.17
C SER A 8 -2.63 -16.33 19.42
N VAL A 9 -2.52 -15.07 19.84
CA VAL A 9 -3.53 -14.49 20.72
C VAL A 9 -4.84 -14.78 20.00
N PRO A 10 -5.74 -15.59 20.56
CA PRO A 10 -7.00 -15.88 19.91
C PRO A 10 -7.68 -14.53 19.72
N VAL A 11 -7.64 -14.02 18.49
CA VAL A 11 -8.30 -12.76 18.16
C VAL A 11 -9.76 -13.09 18.28
N THR A 12 -10.35 -12.66 19.39
CA THR A 12 -11.77 -12.83 19.66
C THR A 12 -12.51 -12.29 18.45
N GLN A 13 -13.27 -13.15 17.77
CA GLN A 13 -14.10 -12.78 16.63
C GLN A 13 -15.28 -11.92 17.13
N GLY A 14 -14.96 -10.71 17.58
CA GLY A 14 -15.92 -9.67 17.90
C GLY A 14 -16.24 -8.84 16.65
N PRO A 15 -17.30 -8.02 16.71
CA PRO A 15 -17.53 -7.00 15.70
C PRO A 15 -16.30 -6.08 15.60
N PRO A 16 -15.94 -5.60 14.40
CA PRO A 16 -14.81 -4.68 14.24
C PRO A 16 -15.04 -3.40 15.05
N PRO A 17 -13.98 -2.75 15.57
CA PRO A 17 -14.10 -1.53 16.34
C PRO A 17 -14.86 -0.44 15.56
N GLN A 18 -15.73 0.29 16.23
CA GLN A 18 -16.58 1.31 15.58
C GLN A 18 -15.74 2.38 14.87
N ALA A 19 -14.58 2.75 15.44
CA ALA A 19 -13.64 3.71 14.85
C ALA A 19 -13.09 3.26 13.47
N VAL A 20 -13.03 1.95 13.22
CA VAL A 20 -12.65 1.39 11.91
C VAL A 20 -13.81 1.50 10.92
N LEU A 21 -15.03 1.17 11.37
CA LEU A 21 -16.24 1.22 10.54
C LEU A 21 -16.57 2.65 10.07
N GLU A 22 -16.32 3.65 10.90
CA GLU A 22 -16.50 5.07 10.54
C GLU A 22 -15.63 5.50 9.35
N LYS A 23 -14.51 4.80 9.10
CA LYS A 23 -13.61 5.08 7.99
C LYS A 23 -13.99 4.39 6.68
N ARG A 24 -15.11 3.68 6.62
CA ARG A 24 -15.57 2.97 5.40
C ARG A 24 -15.62 3.86 4.16
N TYR A 25 -16.00 5.13 4.30
CA TYR A 25 -16.01 6.09 3.20
C TYR A 25 -14.59 6.34 2.62
N TRP A 26 -13.58 6.43 3.48
CA TRP A 26 -12.19 6.60 3.07
C TRP A 26 -11.64 5.37 2.35
N TRP A 27 -12.01 4.17 2.80
CA TRP A 27 -11.65 2.92 2.11
C TRP A 27 -12.29 2.82 0.72
N SER A 28 -13.57 3.21 0.58
CA SER A 28 -14.23 3.28 -0.72
C SER A 28 -13.55 4.32 -1.64
N THR A 29 -13.14 5.45 -1.08
CA THR A 29 -12.40 6.49 -1.84
C THR A 29 -11.05 5.95 -2.31
N LEU A 30 -10.31 5.24 -1.45
CA LEU A 30 -9.05 4.58 -1.80
C LEU A 30 -9.26 3.55 -2.93
N GLN A 31 -10.28 2.69 -2.86
CA GLN A 31 -10.58 1.71 -3.91
C GLN A 31 -10.90 2.39 -5.24
N ALA A 32 -11.66 3.47 -5.23
CA ALA A 32 -11.95 4.25 -6.43
C ALA A 32 -10.67 4.87 -7.03
N LEU A 33 -9.79 5.43 -6.19
CA LEU A 33 -8.51 5.99 -6.60
C LEU A 33 -7.55 4.92 -7.17
N LEU A 34 -7.44 3.77 -6.50
CA LEU A 34 -6.64 2.64 -6.98
C LEU A 34 -7.18 2.10 -8.31
N SER A 35 -8.50 2.01 -8.46
CA SER A 35 -9.13 1.60 -9.73
C SER A 35 -8.82 2.58 -10.87
N ALA A 36 -8.97 3.88 -10.62
CA ALA A 36 -8.63 4.91 -11.60
C ALA A 36 -7.13 4.90 -11.96
N THR A 37 -6.26 4.74 -10.96
CA THR A 37 -4.80 4.64 -11.15
C THR A 37 -4.42 3.42 -11.97
N ALA A 38 -4.98 2.25 -11.66
CA ALA A 38 -4.73 1.02 -12.41
C ALA A 38 -5.16 1.16 -13.89
N LEU A 39 -6.34 1.72 -14.15
CA LEU A 39 -6.80 2.00 -15.52
C LEU A 39 -5.86 2.95 -16.25
N LEU A 40 -5.43 4.04 -15.61
CA LEU A 40 -4.45 4.96 -16.18
C LEU A 40 -3.12 4.26 -16.50
N GLN A 41 -2.61 3.40 -15.61
CA GLN A 41 -1.38 2.63 -15.85
C GLN A 41 -1.50 1.70 -17.06
N PHE A 42 -2.64 1.02 -17.23
CA PHE A 42 -2.90 0.22 -18.42
C PHE A 42 -2.95 1.07 -19.70
N PHE A 43 -3.55 2.25 -19.66
CA PHE A 43 -3.58 3.16 -20.81
C PHE A 43 -2.21 3.75 -21.15
N THR A 44 -1.34 3.93 -20.17
CA THR A 44 0.04 4.42 -20.38
C THR A 44 1.03 3.30 -20.69
N PHE A 45 0.54 2.07 -20.90
CA PHE A 45 1.34 0.86 -21.14
C PHE A 45 2.36 0.52 -20.04
N ASP A 46 2.10 0.97 -18.81
CA ASP A 46 2.87 0.56 -17.63
C ASP A 46 2.24 -0.69 -17.02
N LEU A 47 2.50 -1.83 -17.66
CA LEU A 47 1.90 -3.12 -17.27
C LEU A 47 2.33 -3.57 -15.87
N VAL A 48 3.60 -3.34 -15.50
CA VAL A 48 4.14 -3.78 -14.20
C VAL A 48 3.53 -2.95 -13.08
N GLY A 49 3.50 -1.61 -13.22
CA GLY A 49 2.80 -0.75 -12.29
C GLY A 49 1.32 -1.10 -12.18
N GLY A 50 0.65 -1.28 -13.34
CA GLY A 50 -0.77 -1.65 -13.43
C GLY A 50 -1.10 -2.93 -12.67
N MET A 51 -0.29 -3.97 -12.82
CA MET A 51 -0.45 -5.24 -12.11
C MET A 51 -0.27 -5.10 -10.60
N LEU A 52 0.73 -4.33 -10.15
CA LEU A 52 0.96 -4.07 -8.73
C LEU A 52 -0.22 -3.30 -8.13
N THR A 53 -0.68 -2.24 -8.78
CA THR A 53 -1.84 -1.46 -8.33
C THR A 53 -3.13 -2.29 -8.32
N ALA A 54 -3.34 -3.16 -9.31
CA ALA A 54 -4.48 -4.07 -9.36
C ALA A 54 -4.44 -5.10 -8.22
N MET A 55 -3.26 -5.62 -7.86
CA MET A 55 -3.09 -6.49 -6.70
C MET A 55 -3.43 -5.75 -5.40
N MET A 56 -2.98 -4.50 -5.25
CA MET A 56 -3.33 -3.67 -4.10
C MET A 56 -4.84 -3.41 -4.03
N LEU A 57 -5.48 -3.10 -5.17
CA LEU A 57 -6.92 -2.94 -5.25
C LEU A 57 -7.66 -4.22 -4.82
N PHE A 58 -7.20 -5.39 -5.25
CA PHE A 58 -7.79 -6.67 -4.87
C PHE A 58 -7.70 -6.93 -3.36
N LEU A 59 -6.55 -6.66 -2.75
CA LEU A 59 -6.40 -6.79 -1.28
C LEU A 59 -7.29 -5.79 -0.53
N ALA A 60 -7.35 -4.54 -0.97
CA ALA A 60 -8.20 -3.52 -0.38
C ALA A 60 -9.70 -3.88 -0.51
N PHE A 61 -10.08 -4.49 -1.63
CA PHE A 61 -11.42 -5.01 -1.87
C PHE A 61 -11.74 -6.17 -0.92
N MET A 62 -10.87 -7.20 -0.87
CA MET A 62 -11.01 -8.34 0.04
C MET A 62 -11.19 -7.89 1.50
N MET A 63 -10.38 -6.93 1.97
CA MET A 63 -10.48 -6.37 3.33
C MET A 63 -11.84 -5.72 3.63
N CYS A 64 -12.57 -5.25 2.61
CA CYS A 64 -13.83 -4.53 2.78
C CYS A 64 -15.08 -5.40 2.52
N THR A 65 -14.95 -6.56 1.89
CA THR A 65 -16.10 -7.39 1.47
C THR A 65 -16.93 -7.95 2.63
N ASP A 66 -16.28 -8.42 3.70
CA ASP A 66 -16.95 -9.06 4.86
C ASP A 66 -17.18 -8.09 6.02
N GLY A 67 -17.56 -6.84 5.72
CA GLY A 67 -17.81 -5.82 6.74
C GLY A 67 -16.57 -5.51 7.59
N MET A 68 -15.37 -5.67 7.04
CA MET A 68 -14.08 -5.46 7.72
C MET A 68 -13.74 -6.47 8.83
N ALA A 69 -14.42 -7.62 8.92
CA ALA A 69 -14.12 -8.65 9.92
C ALA A 69 -12.69 -9.22 9.79
N GLU A 70 -12.25 -9.49 8.56
CA GLU A 70 -10.94 -10.08 8.24
C GLU A 70 -9.81 -9.05 8.16
N MET A 71 -10.12 -7.77 8.39
CA MET A 71 -9.18 -6.67 8.21
C MET A 71 -7.96 -6.78 9.11
N HIS A 72 -8.10 -7.33 10.32
CA HIS A 72 -6.99 -7.54 11.26
C HIS A 72 -5.90 -8.47 10.70
N ARG A 73 -6.27 -9.48 9.89
CA ARG A 73 -5.32 -10.45 9.32
C ARG A 73 -4.47 -9.84 8.22
N TYR A 74 -5.07 -8.96 7.43
CA TYR A 74 -4.46 -8.42 6.21
C TYR A 74 -3.93 -7.00 6.36
N ALA A 75 -4.40 -6.21 7.34
CA ALA A 75 -4.06 -4.79 7.45
C ALA A 75 -2.56 -4.52 7.57
N LEU A 76 -1.83 -5.27 8.40
CA LEU A 76 -0.39 -5.08 8.56
C LEU A 76 0.37 -5.40 7.26
N ALA A 77 0.06 -6.55 6.64
CA ALA A 77 0.68 -6.97 5.37
C ALA A 77 0.38 -5.95 4.25
N TYR A 78 -0.86 -5.47 4.17
CA TYR A 78 -1.27 -4.44 3.23
C TYR A 78 -0.54 -3.11 3.47
N ALA A 79 -0.38 -2.69 4.73
CA ALA A 79 0.35 -1.47 5.07
C ALA A 79 1.83 -1.57 4.65
N MET A 80 2.49 -2.68 4.96
CA MET A 80 3.89 -2.91 4.56
C MET A 80 4.05 -2.95 3.04
N LEU A 81 3.16 -3.65 2.34
CA LEU A 81 3.18 -3.73 0.89
C LEU A 81 2.93 -2.35 0.24
N SER A 82 2.00 -1.58 0.80
CA SER A 82 1.74 -0.20 0.38
C SER A 82 2.97 0.69 0.55
N LEU A 83 3.70 0.57 1.67
CA LEU A 83 4.93 1.35 1.90
C LEU A 83 6.06 0.95 0.95
N LEU A 84 6.16 -0.33 0.60
CA LEU A 84 7.14 -0.81 -0.37
C LEU A 84 6.82 -0.30 -1.78
N CYS A 85 5.55 -0.36 -2.19
CA CYS A 85 5.09 0.22 -3.46
C CYS A 85 5.31 1.74 -3.49
N LEU A 86 5.00 2.44 -2.39
CA LEU A 86 5.26 3.87 -2.25
C LEU A 86 6.74 4.19 -2.48
N PHE A 87 7.66 3.41 -1.89
CA PHE A 87 9.08 3.61 -2.08
C PHE A 87 9.49 3.47 -3.55
N PHE A 88 9.01 2.44 -4.23
CA PHE A 88 9.32 2.23 -5.66
C PHE A 88 8.71 3.28 -6.56
N ASP A 89 7.52 3.82 -6.23
CA ASP A 89 6.87 4.89 -6.99
C ASP A 89 7.54 6.26 -6.76
N MET A 90 8.12 6.48 -5.58
CA MET A 90 8.81 7.73 -5.25
C MET A 90 10.12 7.89 -6.03
N VAL A 91 10.85 6.82 -6.33
CA VAL A 91 12.10 6.88 -7.11
C VAL A 91 11.91 7.50 -8.51
N PRO A 92 10.99 7.01 -9.37
CA PRO A 92 10.74 7.60 -10.68
C PRO A 92 10.11 8.99 -10.58
N LEU A 93 9.27 9.24 -9.56
CA LEU A 93 8.72 10.58 -9.34
C LEU A 93 9.84 11.59 -9.07
N LEU A 94 10.72 11.29 -8.11
CA LEU A 94 11.85 12.15 -7.73
C LEU A 94 12.85 12.35 -8.88
N SER A 95 13.12 11.29 -9.66
CA SER A 95 14.00 11.41 -10.84
C SER A 95 13.39 12.28 -11.95
N SER A 96 12.08 12.43 -11.97
CA SER A 96 11.34 13.20 -12.98
C SER A 96 10.92 14.60 -12.52
N VAL A 97 11.17 15.00 -11.28
CA VAL A 97 10.86 16.36 -10.77
C VAL A 97 11.57 17.43 -11.60
N GLY A 98 12.78 17.15 -12.08
CA GLY A 98 13.53 18.05 -12.98
C GLY A 98 13.10 18.00 -14.45
N GLY A 99 12.04 17.25 -14.77
CA GLY A 99 11.63 16.92 -16.13
C GLY A 99 11.96 15.47 -16.50
N ARG A 100 11.37 15.01 -17.61
CA ARG A 100 11.56 13.65 -18.13
C ARG A 100 12.59 13.69 -19.25
N SER A 101 13.68 12.95 -19.09
CA SER A 101 14.72 12.83 -20.10
C SER A 101 14.49 11.62 -20.99
N GLU A 102 14.38 11.86 -22.29
CA GLU A 102 14.36 10.81 -23.32
C GLU A 102 15.75 10.73 -23.95
N VAL A 103 16.34 9.53 -23.94
CA VAL A 103 17.68 9.28 -24.46
C VAL A 103 17.53 8.57 -25.80
N SER A 104 17.79 9.28 -26.90
CA SER A 104 17.89 8.68 -28.23
C SER A 104 19.35 8.38 -28.53
N VAL A 105 19.65 7.13 -28.89
CA VAL A 105 21.00 6.71 -29.30
C VAL A 105 20.97 6.47 -30.80
N GLU A 106 21.68 7.30 -31.54
CA GLU A 106 21.75 7.21 -33.00
C GLU A 106 23.20 6.87 -33.41
N PRO A 107 23.42 5.85 -34.27
CA PRO A 107 24.75 5.54 -34.79
C PRO A 107 25.16 6.65 -35.76
N VAL A 108 26.24 7.36 -35.47
CA VAL A 108 26.70 8.51 -36.27
C VAL A 108 27.69 8.10 -37.33
N ASP A 109 28.59 7.17 -37.02
CA ASP A 109 29.58 6.72 -37.99
C ASP A 109 30.01 5.27 -37.74
N ARG A 110 30.37 4.58 -38.82
CA ARG A 110 30.91 3.22 -38.85
C ARG A 110 32.21 3.24 -39.64
N GLU A 111 33.32 3.44 -38.94
CA GLU A 111 34.63 3.30 -39.54
C GLU A 111 35.07 1.83 -39.45
N SER A 112 35.34 1.22 -40.61
CA SER A 112 35.90 -0.14 -40.70
C SER A 112 37.34 -0.02 -41.20
N ARG A 113 38.32 -0.28 -40.34
CA ARG A 113 39.75 -0.14 -40.69
C ARG A 113 40.47 -1.47 -40.47
N GLU A 114 40.86 -2.13 -41.58
CA GLU A 114 41.67 -3.36 -41.79
C GLU A 114 41.53 -4.58 -40.85
N ASN A 115 41.05 -4.44 -39.62
CA ASN A 115 40.55 -5.50 -38.74
C ASN A 115 39.79 -4.96 -37.49
N GLU A 116 39.48 -3.66 -37.43
CA GLU A 116 38.77 -3.02 -36.32
C GLU A 116 37.51 -2.28 -36.83
N LEU A 117 36.35 -2.64 -36.27
CA LEU A 117 35.08 -1.96 -36.50
C LEU A 117 34.84 -0.95 -35.38
N ARG A 118 34.97 0.35 -35.66
CA ARG A 118 34.68 1.41 -34.71
C ARG A 118 33.30 1.99 -35.00
N ILE A 119 32.36 1.77 -34.09
CA ILE A 119 31.02 2.36 -34.17
C ILE A 119 30.94 3.50 -33.17
N THR A 120 30.78 4.73 -33.67
CA THR A 120 30.61 5.92 -32.82
C THR A 120 29.12 6.19 -32.63
N TYR A 121 28.66 6.09 -31.39
CA TYR A 121 27.28 6.40 -31.00
C TYR A 121 27.19 7.84 -30.50
N THR A 122 26.20 8.61 -30.97
CA THR A 122 25.85 9.89 -30.35
C THR A 122 24.57 9.74 -29.55
N THR A 123 24.64 10.16 -28.30
CA THR A 123 23.53 10.10 -27.35
C THR A 123 22.88 11.48 -27.28
N ILE A 124 21.66 11.61 -27.79
CA ILE A 124 20.88 12.85 -27.73
C ILE A 124 19.93 12.75 -26.53
N ILE A 125 20.20 13.55 -25.50
CA ILE A 125 19.35 13.65 -24.30
C ILE A 125 18.38 14.81 -24.50
N LYS A 126 17.08 14.50 -24.64
CA LYS A 126 16.01 15.51 -24.72
C LYS A 126 15.27 15.56 -23.39
N THR A 127 15.43 16.65 -22.66
CA THR A 127 14.70 16.90 -21.41
C THR A 127 13.40 17.63 -21.71
N MET A 128 12.29 17.08 -21.21
CA MET A 128 10.95 17.63 -21.36
C MET A 128 10.37 18.02 -20.00
N PRO A 129 9.48 19.03 -19.95
CA PRO A 129 8.77 19.36 -18.72
C PRO A 129 7.89 18.19 -18.27
N PHE A 130 7.58 18.12 -16.97
CA PHE A 130 6.78 17.02 -16.41
C PHE A 130 5.37 16.91 -17.03
N PHE A 131 4.77 18.05 -17.39
CA PHE A 131 3.55 18.14 -18.20
C PHE A 131 3.85 18.91 -19.48
N ASP A 132 3.36 18.41 -20.61
CA ASP A 132 3.49 19.06 -21.92
C ASP A 132 2.21 18.88 -22.73
N ASP A 133 1.48 19.98 -22.94
CA ASP A 133 0.24 19.99 -23.72
C ASP A 133 0.46 19.55 -25.18
N LYS A 134 1.68 19.66 -25.71
CA LYS A 134 2.00 19.33 -27.10
C LYS A 134 2.23 17.83 -27.32
N ARG A 135 2.54 17.07 -26.26
CA ARG A 135 2.85 15.62 -26.35
C ARG A 135 1.60 14.73 -26.29
N GLY A 136 0.43 15.32 -26.04
CA GLY A 136 -0.85 14.64 -26.02
C GLY A 136 -1.20 14.02 -24.67
N TRP A 137 -2.42 13.49 -24.58
CA TRP A 137 -3.01 13.01 -23.34
C TRP A 137 -2.28 11.81 -22.72
N MET A 138 -1.68 10.92 -23.52
CA MET A 138 -0.96 9.74 -23.02
C MET A 138 0.29 10.14 -22.23
N TYR A 139 1.02 11.16 -22.67
CA TYR A 139 2.18 11.69 -21.97
C TYR A 139 1.80 12.29 -20.62
N ASN A 140 0.79 13.18 -20.61
CA ASN A 140 0.30 13.80 -19.39
C ASN A 140 -0.39 12.79 -18.46
N GLY A 141 -1.04 11.78 -19.03
CA GLY A 141 -1.61 10.64 -18.31
C GLY A 141 -0.55 9.94 -17.48
N ALA A 142 0.59 9.58 -18.09
CA ALA A 142 1.72 8.96 -17.38
C ALA A 142 2.22 9.83 -16.22
N SER A 143 2.32 11.14 -16.44
CA SER A 143 2.73 12.09 -15.40
C SER A 143 1.70 12.20 -14.26
N ILE A 144 0.39 12.13 -14.56
CA ILE A 144 -0.67 12.02 -13.54
C ILE A 144 -0.50 10.72 -12.76
N THR A 145 -0.28 9.58 -13.41
CA THR A 145 -0.11 8.30 -12.72
C THR A 145 1.11 8.29 -11.80
N MET A 146 2.22 8.92 -12.21
CA MET A 146 3.41 9.08 -11.36
C MET A 146 3.14 9.85 -10.06
N ILE A 147 2.17 10.77 -10.05
CA ILE A 147 1.76 11.51 -8.85
C ILE A 147 0.69 10.74 -8.07
N LEU A 148 -0.31 10.20 -8.78
CA LEU A 148 -1.47 9.57 -8.17
C LEU A 148 -1.12 8.27 -7.46
N SER A 149 -0.21 7.47 -8.02
CA SER A 149 0.22 6.20 -7.43
C SER A 149 0.79 6.36 -6.01
N PRO A 150 1.82 7.19 -5.76
CA PRO A 150 2.34 7.36 -4.40
C PRO A 150 1.31 7.98 -3.43
N ILE A 151 0.39 8.83 -3.90
CA ILE A 151 -0.71 9.33 -3.07
C ILE A 151 -1.63 8.18 -2.64
N CYS A 152 -2.00 7.29 -3.55
CA CYS A 152 -2.83 6.12 -3.25
C CYS A 152 -2.12 5.16 -2.29
N MET A 153 -0.83 4.89 -2.51
CA MET A 153 -0.04 4.01 -1.66
C MET A 153 0.14 4.59 -0.25
N LEU A 154 0.38 5.90 -0.14
CA LEU A 154 0.47 6.58 1.16
C LEU A 154 -0.87 6.53 1.91
N LEU A 155 -1.98 6.79 1.23
CA LEU A 155 -3.31 6.70 1.82
C LEU A 155 -3.63 5.26 2.25
N GLY A 156 -3.29 4.27 1.43
CA GLY A 156 -3.44 2.85 1.74
C GLY A 156 -2.64 2.43 2.98
N ALA A 157 -1.37 2.82 3.05
CA ALA A 157 -0.51 2.58 4.21
C ALA A 157 -1.07 3.23 5.47
N TYR A 158 -1.52 4.48 5.38
CA TYR A 158 -2.09 5.22 6.50
C TYR A 158 -3.37 4.57 7.05
N LEU A 159 -4.33 4.25 6.17
CA LEU A 159 -5.60 3.64 6.58
C LEU A 159 -5.39 2.26 7.19
N ALA A 160 -4.52 1.44 6.59
CA ALA A 160 -4.24 0.09 7.08
C ALA A 160 -3.42 0.11 8.39
N GLY A 161 -2.45 1.02 8.53
CA GLY A 161 -1.69 1.19 9.76
C GLY A 161 -2.57 1.64 10.92
N GLN A 162 -3.44 2.63 10.68
CA GLN A 162 -4.34 3.12 11.72
C GLN A 162 -5.39 2.09 12.13
N ALA A 163 -5.90 1.31 11.17
CA ALA A 163 -6.74 0.15 11.46
C ALA A 163 -6.07 -0.90 12.33
N HIS A 164 -4.80 -1.21 12.03
CA HIS A 164 -4.03 -2.19 12.81
C HIS A 164 -3.84 -1.74 14.26
N ILE A 165 -3.53 -0.44 14.48
CA ILE A 165 -3.39 0.14 15.83
C ILE A 165 -4.71 0.03 16.60
N GLU A 166 -5.83 0.41 15.99
CA GLU A 166 -7.15 0.39 16.64
C GLU A 166 -7.58 -1.03 17.05
N MET A 167 -7.35 -2.01 16.16
CA MET A 167 -7.65 -3.42 16.43
C MET A 167 -6.78 -3.97 17.56
N HIS A 168 -5.50 -3.60 17.60
CA HIS A 168 -4.60 -4.02 18.67
C HIS A 168 -4.99 -3.38 20.02
N SER A 169 -5.38 -2.10 20.02
CA SER A 169 -5.87 -1.42 21.23
C SER A 169 -7.11 -2.10 21.79
N THR A 170 -8.10 -2.36 20.94
CA THR A 170 -9.37 -2.99 21.36
C THR A 170 -9.14 -4.42 21.88
N ALA A 171 -8.23 -5.18 21.26
CA ALA A 171 -7.89 -6.53 21.72
C ALA A 171 -7.22 -6.52 23.09
N MET A 172 -6.33 -5.54 23.36
CA MET A 172 -5.68 -5.38 24.66
C MET A 172 -6.69 -5.01 25.75
N ASP A 173 -7.63 -4.11 25.46
CA ASP A 173 -8.67 -3.70 26.41
C ASP A 173 -9.59 -4.88 26.76
N ALA A 174 -10.04 -5.65 25.77
CA ALA A 174 -10.84 -6.85 25.99
C ALA A 174 -10.08 -7.91 26.83
N SER A 175 -8.79 -8.10 26.56
CA SER A 175 -7.95 -9.02 27.35
C SER A 175 -7.81 -8.55 28.81
N ARG A 176 -7.71 -7.24 29.03
CA ARG A 176 -7.61 -6.65 30.38
C ARG A 176 -8.90 -6.83 31.17
N GLU A 177 -10.05 -6.60 30.55
CA GLU A 177 -11.37 -6.81 31.17
C GLU A 177 -11.56 -8.27 31.59
N ASN A 178 -11.23 -9.21 30.71
CA ASN A 178 -11.30 -10.65 31.02
C ASN A 178 -10.37 -11.03 32.19
N MET A 179 -9.16 -10.45 32.26
CA MET A 179 -8.24 -10.68 33.37
C MET A 179 -8.82 -10.16 34.70
N ILE A 180 -9.42 -8.97 34.70
CA ILE A 180 -10.06 -8.40 35.90
C ILE A 180 -11.22 -9.28 36.36
N ALA A 181 -12.10 -9.69 35.43
CA ALA A 181 -13.23 -10.57 35.73
C ALA A 181 -12.77 -11.91 36.33
N ASN A 182 -11.70 -12.52 35.80
CA ASN A 182 -11.14 -13.75 36.33
C ASN A 182 -10.56 -13.58 37.75
N ILE A 183 -9.91 -12.45 38.03
CA ILE A 183 -9.40 -12.12 39.38
C ILE A 183 -10.56 -11.96 40.37
N GLU A 184 -11.63 -11.27 39.98
CA GLU A 184 -12.81 -11.07 40.82
C GLU A 184 -13.54 -12.38 41.11
N ALA A 185 -13.70 -13.24 40.10
CA ALA A 185 -14.26 -14.57 40.27
C ALA A 185 -13.43 -15.42 41.25
N THR A 186 -12.10 -15.38 41.11
CA THR A 186 -11.18 -16.09 42.01
C THR A 186 -11.30 -15.58 43.45
N ARG A 187 -11.32 -14.25 43.65
CA ARG A 187 -11.52 -13.65 44.98
C ARG A 187 -12.87 -14.00 45.60
N ALA A 188 -13.93 -14.10 44.79
CA ALA A 188 -15.25 -14.51 45.27
C ALA A 188 -15.27 -15.98 45.74
N THR A 189 -14.46 -16.85 45.14
CA THR A 189 -14.33 -18.26 45.56
C THR A 189 -13.50 -18.43 46.84
N GLU A 190 -12.45 -17.63 47.04
CA GLU A 190 -11.56 -17.76 48.21
C GLU A 190 -12.16 -17.18 49.50
N ASN A 191 -13.04 -16.17 49.40
CA ASN A 191 -13.64 -15.52 50.56
C ASN A 191 -15.17 -15.52 50.49
N PRO A 192 -15.82 -16.68 50.71
CA PRO A 192 -17.27 -16.76 50.78
C PRO A 192 -17.73 -15.97 52.00
N ARG A 193 -18.18 -14.72 51.79
CA ARG A 193 -18.71 -13.90 52.88
C ARG A 193 -19.80 -14.72 53.60
N PRO A 194 -19.71 -14.89 54.93
CA PRO A 194 -20.73 -15.63 55.67
C PRO A 194 -22.07 -14.92 55.46
N ARG A 195 -23.06 -15.64 54.90
CA ARG A 195 -24.43 -15.15 54.81
C ARG A 195 -24.89 -14.88 56.24
N ARG A 196 -25.05 -13.61 56.60
CA ARG A 196 -25.72 -13.24 57.85
C ARG A 196 -27.17 -13.70 57.72
N LEU A 197 -27.50 -14.75 58.46
CA LEU A 197 -28.86 -15.23 58.70
C LEU A 197 -29.60 -14.28 59.64
#